data_AF-A0A355DYZ7-F1
#
_entry.id   AF-A0A355DYZ7-F1
#
_cell.length_a   1.000
_cell.length_b   1.000
_cell.length_c   1.000
_cell.angle_alpha   90.00
_cell.angle_beta   90.00
_cell.angle_gamma   90.00
#
_symmetry.space_group_name_H-M   'P 1'
#
loop_
_entity.id
_entity.type
_entity.pdbx_description
1 polymer ?
#
loop_
_entity_poly.entity_id
_entity_poly.type
_entity_poly.pdbx_seq_one_letter_code
_entity_poly.pdbx_strand_id
1 'polypeptide(L)'
;MIDRLEKALDNDQKISGAEASFYFHEIKEAELMKEGDKWEEAHIKAIQYYQVSPFSLYHPEVIQACPDDFNQKWRDSWGIK
;
A
#
# COMPACT_ATOMS: atom_id res chain seq x y z
N MET A 1 2.27 4.36 -8.66
CA MET A 1 0.95 4.49 -7.97
C MET A 1 -0.12 5.01 -8.93
N ILE A 2 -0.05 6.28 -9.36
CA ILE A 2 -1.07 6.92 -10.22
C ILE A 2 -1.21 6.19 -11.57
N ASP A 3 -0.11 5.97 -12.28
CA ASP A 3 -0.11 5.27 -13.59
C ASP A 3 -0.78 3.88 -13.54
N ARG A 4 -0.75 3.21 -12.38
CA ARG A 4 -1.39 1.91 -12.19
C ARG A 4 -2.89 2.05 -11.98
N LEU A 5 -3.31 3.04 -11.20
CA LEU A 5 -4.74 3.37 -11.04
C LEU A 5 -5.35 3.77 -12.38
N GLU A 6 -4.62 4.57 -13.17
CA GLU A 6 -5.01 4.97 -14.52
C GLU A 6 -5.14 3.75 -15.44
N LYS A 7 -4.13 2.87 -15.48
CA LYS A 7 -4.22 1.62 -16.25
C LYS A 7 -5.35 0.70 -15.78
N ALA A 8 -5.58 0.58 -14.48
CA ALA A 8 -6.66 -0.25 -13.96
C ALA A 8 -8.03 0.31 -14.39
N LEU A 9 -8.19 1.64 -14.35
CA LEU A 9 -9.39 2.33 -14.82
C LEU A 9 -9.60 2.14 -16.34
N ASP A 10 -8.55 2.35 -17.15
CA ASP A 10 -8.60 2.21 -18.60
C ASP A 10 -8.97 0.79 -19.06
N ASN A 11 -8.61 -0.21 -18.25
CA ASN A 11 -8.86 -1.63 -18.53
C ASN A 11 -10.12 -2.19 -17.83
N ASP A 12 -10.93 -1.35 -17.17
CA ASP A 12 -12.06 -1.77 -16.32
C ASP A 12 -11.67 -2.86 -15.30
N GLN A 13 -10.42 -2.81 -14.83
CA GLN A 13 -9.88 -3.77 -13.89
C GLN A 13 -10.16 -3.30 -12.47
N LYS A 14 -10.99 -4.08 -11.76
CA LYS A 14 -11.24 -3.83 -10.34
C LYS A 14 -10.00 -4.12 -9.51
N ILE A 15 -9.50 -3.09 -8.83
CA ILE A 15 -8.45 -3.22 -7.83
C ILE A 15 -9.00 -3.92 -6.58
N SER A 16 -8.28 -4.94 -6.09
CA SER A 16 -8.72 -5.77 -4.97
C SER A 16 -7.55 -6.36 -4.18
N GLY A 17 -7.85 -7.04 -3.08
CA GLY A 17 -6.85 -7.71 -2.24
C GLY A 17 -5.78 -6.76 -1.68
N ALA A 18 -4.52 -7.22 -1.66
CA ALA A 18 -3.39 -6.47 -1.12
C ALA A 18 -3.17 -5.12 -1.82
N GLU A 19 -3.47 -5.04 -3.12
CA GLU A 19 -3.35 -3.81 -3.89
C GLU A 19 -4.36 -2.76 -3.44
N ALA A 20 -5.63 -3.15 -3.23
CA ALA A 20 -6.63 -2.25 -2.66
C ALA A 20 -6.27 -1.81 -1.23
N SER A 21 -5.79 -2.74 -0.40
CA SER A 21 -5.31 -2.43 0.96
C SER A 21 -4.19 -1.39 0.95
N PHE A 22 -3.22 -1.53 0.05
CA PHE A 22 -2.14 -0.55 -0.14
C PHE A 22 -2.70 0.84 -0.46
N TYR A 23 -3.56 0.96 -1.48
CA TYR A 23 -4.11 2.26 -1.87
C TYR A 23 -4.98 2.90 -0.77
N PHE A 24 -5.80 2.12 -0.06
CA PHE A 24 -6.62 2.65 1.02
C PHE A 24 -5.76 3.15 2.18
N HIS A 25 -4.69 2.43 2.52
CA HIS A 25 -3.71 2.87 3.51
C HIS A 25 -3.10 4.23 3.12
N GLU A 26 -2.52 4.33 1.92
CA GLU A 26 -1.85 5.55 1.44
C GLU A 26 -2.80 6.76 1.39
N ILE A 27 -4.05 6.57 0.95
CA ILE A 27 -5.05 7.64 0.88
C ILE A 27 -5.41 8.16 2.28
N LYS A 28 -5.65 7.26 3.24
CA LYS A 28 -6.03 7.67 4.60
C LYS A 28 -4.86 8.29 5.35
N GLU A 29 -3.64 7.79 5.16
CA GLU A 29 -2.45 8.43 5.71
C GLU A 29 -2.31 9.87 5.18
N ALA A 30 -2.46 10.07 3.87
CA ALA A 30 -2.38 11.40 3.26
C ALA A 30 -3.51 12.34 3.72
N GLU A 31 -4.71 11.82 3.97
CA GLU A 31 -5.84 12.57 4.56
C GLU A 31 -5.52 13.04 5.97
N LEU A 32 -5.06 12.14 6.85
CA LEU A 32 -4.70 12.46 8.24
C LEU A 32 -3.55 13.47 8.31
N MET A 33 -2.55 13.33 7.44
CA MET A 33 -1.45 14.32 7.34
C MET A 33 -1.95 15.70 6.91
N LYS A 34 -2.94 15.77 6.01
CA LYS A 34 -3.58 17.05 5.63
C LYS A 34 -4.39 17.65 6.78
N GLU A 35 -4.93 16.82 7.66
CA GLU A 35 -5.64 17.25 8.87
C GLU A 35 -4.70 17.70 10.01
N GLY A 36 -3.40 17.48 9.85
CA GLY A 36 -2.36 17.99 10.73
C GLY A 36 -1.62 16.93 11.55
N ASP A 37 -1.93 15.65 11.37
CA ASP A 37 -1.15 14.57 11.97
C ASP A 37 0.28 14.53 11.41
N LYS A 38 1.23 14.13 12.27
CA LYS A 38 2.57 13.76 11.79
C LYS A 38 2.50 12.42 11.08
N TRP A 39 3.44 12.20 10.15
CA TRP A 39 3.51 10.98 9.35
C TRP A 39 3.40 9.70 10.20
N GLU A 40 4.17 9.57 11.28
CA GLU A 40 4.15 8.37 12.13
C GLU A 40 2.77 8.09 12.75
N GLU A 41 2.08 9.14 13.20
CA GLU A 41 0.74 9.02 13.79
C GLU A 41 -0.31 8.69 12.73
N ALA A 42 -0.23 9.37 11.57
CA ALA A 42 -1.09 9.12 10.42
C ALA A 42 -0.95 7.68 9.91
N HIS A 43 0.30 7.17 9.83
CA HIS A 43 0.61 5.81 9.40
C HIS A 43 -0.05 4.77 10.31
N ILE A 44 0.13 4.91 11.63
CA ILE A 44 -0.45 4.01 12.62
C ILE A 44 -1.98 4.05 12.57
N LYS A 45 -2.58 5.25 12.50
CA LYS A 45 -4.03 5.42 12.43
C LYS A 45 -4.62 4.83 11.13
N ALA A 46 -3.96 5.01 9.99
CA ALA A 46 -4.39 4.45 8.71
C ALA A 46 -4.39 2.91 8.74
N ILE A 47 -3.34 2.30 9.31
CA ILE A 47 -3.27 0.85 9.52
C ILE A 47 -4.43 0.36 10.40
N GLN A 48 -4.69 1.04 11.51
CA GLN A 48 -5.76 0.68 12.45
C GLN A 48 -7.15 0.84 11.83
N TYR A 49 -7.37 1.88 11.04
CA TYR A 49 -8.67 2.19 10.44
C TYR A 49 -9.10 1.10 9.45
N TYR A 50 -8.21 0.71 8.53
CA TYR A 50 -8.52 -0.30 7.52
C TYR A 50 -8.15 -1.74 7.94
N GLN A 51 -7.48 -1.91 9.09
CA GLN A 51 -7.00 -3.20 9.58
C GLN A 51 -6.20 -3.98 8.51
N VAL A 52 -5.43 -3.25 7.70
CA VAL A 52 -4.67 -3.84 6.60
C VAL A 52 -3.56 -4.74 7.14
N SER A 53 -3.27 -5.81 6.42
CA SER A 53 -2.10 -6.64 6.70
C SER A 53 -0.83 -5.79 6.59
N PRO A 54 0.15 -5.94 7.49
CA PRO A 54 1.46 -5.31 7.33
C PRO A 54 2.03 -5.61 5.95
N PHE A 55 1.88 -6.85 5.44
CA PHE A 55 2.37 -7.26 4.13
C PHE A 55 1.80 -6.46 2.94
N SER A 56 0.70 -5.72 3.13
CA SER A 56 0.06 -4.90 2.11
C SER A 56 0.47 -3.43 2.18
N LEU A 57 1.35 -3.03 3.11
CA LEU A 57 1.78 -1.64 3.28
C LEU A 57 2.81 -1.18 2.26
N TYR A 58 3.55 -2.12 1.65
CA TYR A 58 4.51 -1.80 0.62
C TYR A 58 4.14 -2.51 -0.67
N HIS A 59 4.10 -1.72 -1.73
CA HIS A 59 3.81 -2.20 -3.07
C HIS A 59 4.99 -3.04 -3.63
N PRO A 60 4.75 -4.02 -4.53
CA PRO A 60 5.79 -4.87 -5.12
C PRO A 60 7.03 -4.13 -5.67
N GLU A 61 6.83 -2.97 -6.29
CA GLU A 61 7.92 -2.16 -6.84
C GLU A 61 8.90 -1.69 -5.76
N VAL A 62 8.40 -1.35 -4.56
CA VAL A 62 9.25 -0.97 -3.40
C VAL A 62 9.95 -2.21 -2.83
N ILE A 63 9.22 -3.32 -2.71
CA ILE A 63 9.77 -4.60 -2.24
C ILE A 63 10.92 -5.09 -3.13
N GLN A 64 10.80 -4.89 -4.45
CA GLN A 64 11.84 -5.24 -5.43
C GLN A 64 13.00 -4.24 -5.44
N ALA A 65 12.73 -2.94 -5.24
CA ALA A 65 13.76 -1.91 -5.23
C ALA A 65 14.63 -1.92 -3.96
N CYS A 66 14.09 -2.40 -2.83
CA CYS A 66 14.78 -2.44 -1.54
C CYS A 66 14.94 -3.89 -1.01
N PRO A 67 15.71 -4.76 -1.69
CA PRO A 67 15.78 -6.18 -1.33
C PRO A 67 16.35 -6.46 0.07
N ASP A 68 17.12 -5.53 0.63
CA ASP A 68 17.71 -5.63 1.97
C ASP A 68 16.70 -5.36 3.09
N ASP A 69 15.66 -4.56 2.81
CA ASP A 69 14.61 -4.20 3.76
C ASP A 69 13.46 -5.22 3.77
N PHE A 70 13.30 -5.99 2.69
CA PHE A 70 12.19 -6.91 2.49
C PHE A 70 12.63 -8.37 2.31
N ASN A 71 12.19 -9.21 3.25
CA ASN A 71 12.45 -10.65 3.22
C ASN A 71 11.48 -11.43 2.31
N GLN A 72 11.70 -12.74 2.20
CA GLN A 72 10.92 -13.62 1.32
C GLN A 72 9.41 -13.62 1.63
N LYS A 73 8.99 -13.42 2.89
CA LYS A 73 7.57 -13.43 3.25
C LYS A 73 6.78 -12.30 2.58
N TRP A 74 7.41 -11.14 2.39
CA TRP A 74 6.84 -10.03 1.65
C TRP A 74 6.73 -10.32 0.16
N ARG A 75 7.72 -11.00 -0.42
CA ARG A 75 7.65 -11.43 -1.82
C ARG A 75 6.53 -12.46 -2.01
N ASP A 76 6.45 -13.43 -1.12
CA ASP A 76 5.43 -14.49 -1.14
C ASP A 76 4.01 -13.92 -1.02
N SER A 77 3.78 -12.92 -0.15
CA SER A 77 2.46 -12.30 0.03
C SER A 77 1.95 -11.58 -1.23
N TRP A 78 2.87 -11.17 -2.11
CA TRP A 78 2.56 -10.48 -3.37
C TRP A 78 2.69 -11.38 -4.60
N GLY A 79 3.07 -12.66 -4.43
CA GLY A 79 3.32 -13.57 -5.54
C GLY A 79 4.52 -13.17 -6.41
N ILE A 80 5.48 -12.42 -5.85
CA ILE A 80 6.71 -12.01 -6.52
C ILE A 80 7.68 -13.20 -6.47
N LYS A 81 8.09 -13.69 -7.65
CA LYS A 81 9.10 -14.76 -7.79
C LYS A 81 10.52 -14.21 -7.75
#